data_AF-A0A7R9X0J4-F1
#
_entry.id   AF-A0A7R9X0J4-F1
#
_cell.length_a   1.000
_cell.length_b   1.000
_cell.length_c   1.000
_cell.angle_alpha   90.00
_cell.angle_beta   90.00
_cell.angle_gamma   90.00
#
_symmetry.space_group_name_H-M   'P 1'
#
loop_
_entity.id
_entity.type
_entity.pdbx_description
1 polymer ?
#
loop_
_entity_poly.entity_id
_entity_poly.type
_entity_poly.pdbx_seq_one_letter_code
_entity_poly.pdbx_strand_id
1 'polypeptide(L)'
;MQNMQTNERTNTQTRGSEEVILKAMGRAISKAITVAEILKRRMPLYQLNTFTTLEMIDVFEPIEEGLDIVTSTRHVACLRITLSRTGRGIDPNAVGFQPPLPFDMHGTEYYGMPPQPTQYHPSSII
;
A
#
# COMPACT_ATOMS: atom_id res chain seq x y z
N MET A 1 12.12 -1.91 26.85
CA MET A 1 12.57 -1.12 25.69
C MET A 1 12.77 -2.11 24.53
N GLN A 2 12.11 -1.91 23.38
CA GLN A 2 12.19 -2.83 22.23
C GLN A 2 13.36 -2.42 21.34
N ASN A 3 14.39 -3.27 21.25
CA ASN A 3 15.49 -3.08 20.30
C ASN A 3 15.19 -3.87 19.02
N MET A 4 14.48 -3.22 18.10
CA MET A 4 14.19 -3.73 16.76
C MET A 4 15.40 -3.48 15.86
N GLN A 5 16.26 -4.48 15.68
CA GLN A 5 17.35 -4.41 14.69
C GLN A 5 16.82 -4.78 13.31
N THR A 6 16.22 -3.81 12.62
CA THR A 6 15.89 -3.95 11.19
C THR A 6 17.06 -3.44 10.36
N ASN A 7 17.90 -4.34 9.86
CA ASN A 7 18.92 -4.01 8.87
C ASN A 7 18.28 -3.90 7.48
N GLU A 8 17.70 -2.74 7.17
CA GLU A 8 17.33 -2.38 5.81
C GLU A 8 17.95 -1.02 5.43
N ARG A 9 19.19 -1.08 4.94
CA ARG A 9 19.82 0.09 4.29
C ARG A 9 19.19 0.29 2.91
N THR A 10 18.11 1.06 2.83
CA THR A 10 17.61 1.57 1.55
C THR A 10 18.26 2.91 1.25
N ASN A 11 19.41 2.88 0.58
CA ASN A 11 19.99 4.08 -0.03
C ASN A 11 19.18 4.42 -1.29
N THR A 12 18.14 5.25 -1.18
CA THR A 12 17.38 5.72 -2.34
C THR A 12 17.74 7.17 -2.64
N GLN A 13 18.80 7.36 -3.40
CA GLN A 13 19.03 8.61 -4.11
C GLN A 13 18.83 8.37 -5.61
N THR A 14 17.66 8.73 -6.12
CA THR A 14 17.40 8.80 -7.57
C THR A 14 16.62 10.06 -7.88
N ARG A 15 17.34 11.15 -8.15
CA ARG A 15 16.79 12.26 -8.92
C ARG A 15 16.50 11.71 -10.32
N GLY A 16 15.22 11.59 -10.68
CA GLY A 16 14.78 11.20 -12.03
C GLY A 16 14.24 9.78 -12.21
N SER A 17 13.86 9.03 -11.16
CA SER A 17 13.19 7.74 -11.37
C SER A 17 11.75 7.93 -11.88
N GLU A 18 11.39 7.23 -12.96
CA GLU A 18 10.01 7.13 -13.50
C GLU A 18 9.09 6.25 -12.63
N GLU A 19 9.68 5.62 -11.61
CA GLU A 19 9.06 4.65 -10.71
C GLU A 19 9.31 5.02 -9.24
N VAL A 20 8.33 4.70 -8.40
CA VAL A 20 8.40 4.72 -6.94
C VAL A 20 8.00 3.34 -6.42
N ILE A 21 8.77 2.83 -5.46
CA ILE A 21 8.49 1.56 -4.79
C ILE A 21 8.19 1.83 -3.31
N LEU A 22 6.97 1.52 -2.89
CA LEU A 22 6.58 1.55 -1.48
C LEU A 22 6.69 0.14 -0.91
N LYS A 23 7.50 -0.04 0.12
CA LYS A 23 7.59 -1.29 0.88
C LYS A 23 7.03 -1.06 2.28
N ALA A 24 6.18 -1.97 2.74
CA ALA A 24 5.58 -1.87 4.07
C ALA A 24 5.32 -3.24 4.67
N MET A 25 5.32 -3.31 5.99
CA MET A 25 5.14 -4.54 6.75
C MET A 25 4.12 -4.34 7.87
N GLY A 26 3.36 -5.40 8.18
CA GLY A 26 2.40 -5.40 9.28
C GLY A 26 1.46 -4.18 9.26
N ARG A 27 1.40 -3.45 10.38
CA ARG A 27 0.51 -2.28 10.54
C ARG A 27 0.81 -1.11 9.60
N ALA A 28 2.00 -1.07 8.99
CA ALA A 28 2.36 -0.01 8.04
C ALA A 28 1.76 -0.23 6.64
N ILE A 29 1.27 -1.43 6.32
CA ILE A 29 0.70 -1.77 5.02
C ILE A 29 -0.45 -0.82 4.66
N SER A 30 -1.38 -0.58 5.58
CA SER A 30 -2.51 0.34 5.34
C SER A 30 -2.04 1.74 4.98
N LYS A 31 -0.95 2.23 5.60
CA LYS A 31 -0.39 3.55 5.30
C LYS A 31 0.24 3.61 3.90
N ALA A 32 0.97 2.58 3.50
CA ALA A 32 1.54 2.51 2.15
C ALA A 32 0.45 2.49 1.07
N ILE A 33 -0.64 1.77 1.31
CA ILE A 33 -1.83 1.79 0.44
C ILE A 33 -2.40 3.21 0.36
N THR A 34 -2.63 3.88 1.49
CA THR A 34 -3.14 5.27 1.49
C THR A 34 -2.24 6.21 0.68
N VAL A 35 -0.92 6.10 0.84
CA VAL A 35 0.02 6.91 0.05
C VAL A 35 -0.08 6.60 -1.45
N ALA A 36 -0.15 5.32 -1.83
CA ALA A 36 -0.31 4.93 -3.22
C ALA A 36 -1.61 5.47 -3.83
N GLU A 37 -2.73 5.38 -3.09
CA GLU A 37 -4.02 5.90 -3.53
C GLU A 37 -4.01 7.43 -3.69
N ILE A 38 -3.33 8.17 -2.81
CA ILE A 38 -3.16 9.62 -2.94
C ILE A 38 -2.34 9.96 -4.19
N LEU A 39 -1.26 9.23 -4.46
CA LEU A 39 -0.40 9.48 -5.62
C LEU A 39 -1.14 9.22 -6.95
N LYS A 40 -1.89 8.12 -7.03
CA LYS A 40 -2.70 7.78 -8.22
C LYS A 40 -3.80 8.79 -8.53
N ARG A 41 -4.26 9.57 -7.55
CA ARG A 41 -5.23 10.66 -7.79
C ARG A 41 -4.60 11.89 -8.42
N ARG A 42 -3.29 12.08 -8.31
CA ARG A 42 -2.60 13.28 -8.82
C ARG A 42 -2.05 13.11 -10.23
N MET A 43 -1.81 11.87 -10.65
CA MET A 43 -1.30 11.54 -11.97
C MET A 43 -1.62 10.09 -12.34
N PRO A 44 -1.75 9.77 -13.62
CA PRO A 44 -1.97 8.39 -14.07
C PRO A 44 -0.71 7.55 -13.80
N LEU A 45 -0.83 6.50 -12.99
CA LEU A 45 0.27 5.60 -12.63
C LEU A 45 -0.12 4.14 -12.85
N TYR A 46 0.75 3.40 -13.51
CA TYR A 46 0.69 1.94 -13.54
C TYR A 46 1.07 1.42 -12.15
N GLN A 47 0.32 0.45 -11.64
CA GLN A 47 0.56 -0.13 -10.33
C GLN A 47 0.80 -1.63 -10.42
N LEU A 48 1.73 -2.14 -9.62
CA LEU A 48 1.90 -3.57 -9.38
C LEU A 48 2.10 -3.83 -7.89
N ASN A 49 1.18 -4.62 -7.32
CA ASN A 49 1.23 -5.04 -5.91
C ASN A 49 1.74 -6.47 -5.80
N THR A 50 2.76 -6.67 -4.99
CA THR A 50 3.28 -8.00 -4.66
C THR A 50 3.32 -8.17 -3.14
N PHE A 51 2.83 -9.30 -2.66
CA PHE A 51 2.87 -9.66 -1.24
C PHE A 51 3.92 -10.72 -0.97
N THR A 52 4.61 -10.60 0.16
CA THR A 52 5.52 -11.61 0.67
C THR A 52 5.30 -11.78 2.18
N THR A 53 5.81 -12.86 2.74
CA THR A 53 5.86 -13.07 4.19
C THR A 53 7.32 -13.11 4.60
N LEU A 54 7.70 -12.34 5.61
CA LEU A 54 9.03 -12.39 6.21
C LEU A 54 8.94 -12.95 7.62
N GLU A 55 9.89 -13.81 7.96
CA GLU A 55 10.08 -14.31 9.32
C GLU A 55 10.83 -13.25 10.13
N MET A 56 10.29 -12.90 11.30
CA MET A 56 10.92 -11.97 12.24
C MET A 56 11.15 -12.69 13.56
N ILE A 57 12.40 -12.69 14.00
CA ILE A 57 12.88 -13.38 15.18
C ILE A 57 13.23 -12.33 16.23
N ASP A 58 12.46 -12.28 17.32
CA ASP A 58 12.78 -11.46 18.49
C ASP A 58 13.54 -12.34 19.50
N VAL A 59 14.68 -11.85 19.96
CA VAL A 59 15.49 -12.51 20.99
C VAL A 59 15.41 -11.69 22.28
N PHE A 60 15.07 -12.35 23.38
CA PHE A 60 14.88 -11.74 24.70
C PHE A 60 15.96 -12.24 25.65
N GLU A 61 16.73 -11.31 26.21
CA GLU A 61 17.74 -11.60 27.22
C GLU A 61 17.08 -12.00 28.55
N PRO A 62 17.65 -12.96 29.29
CA PRO A 62 17.13 -13.36 30.59
C PRO A 62 17.32 -12.25 31.63
N ILE A 63 16.32 -12.08 32.50
CA ILE A 63 16.30 -11.00 33.52
C ILE A 63 17.10 -11.41 34.77
N GLU A 64 17.33 -12.71 34.97
CA GLU A 64 18.06 -13.28 36.11
C GLU A 64 19.21 -14.16 35.63
N GLU A 65 20.32 -14.18 36.37
CA GLU A 65 21.47 -15.04 36.06
C GLU A 65 21.07 -16.52 36.19
N GLY A 66 21.34 -17.31 35.15
CA GLY A 66 21.05 -18.74 35.10
C GLY A 66 19.78 -19.13 34.31
N LEU A 67 19.05 -18.17 33.74
CA LEU A 67 17.92 -18.41 32.86
C LEU A 67 18.32 -18.46 31.37
N ASP A 68 17.54 -19.19 30.57
CA ASP A 68 17.76 -19.34 29.13
C ASP A 68 17.28 -18.13 28.32
N ILE A 69 17.95 -17.87 27.20
CA ILE A 69 17.52 -16.87 26.20
C ILE A 69 16.21 -17.32 25.57
N VAL A 70 15.21 -16.43 25.54
CA VAL A 70 13.92 -16.72 24.92
C VAL A 70 13.89 -16.16 23.50
N THR A 71 13.47 -16.98 22.53
CA THR A 71 13.31 -16.55 21.14
C THR A 71 11.85 -16.64 20.73
N SER A 72 11.32 -15.59 20.09
CA SER A 72 9.96 -15.55 19.54
C SER A 72 10.01 -15.31 18.04
N THR A 73 9.53 -16.28 17.26
CA THR A 73 9.36 -16.17 15.82
C THR A 73 7.95 -15.72 15.46
N ARG A 74 7.83 -14.70 14.62
CA ARG A 74 6.56 -14.32 14.00
C ARG A 74 6.70 -14.20 12.49
N HIS A 75 5.61 -14.49 11.79
CA HIS A 75 5.50 -14.25 10.35
C HIS A 75 4.82 -12.90 10.11
N VAL A 76 5.51 -11.99 9.43
CA VAL A 76 5.00 -10.65 9.13
C VAL A 76 4.68 -10.56 7.64
N ALA A 77 3.45 -10.17 7.34
CA ALA A 77 3.07 -9.85 5.97
C ALA A 77 3.78 -8.58 5.50
N CYS A 78 4.23 -8.59 4.25
CA CYS A 78 4.91 -7.50 3.58
C CYS A 78 4.20 -7.20 2.27
N LEU A 79 4.04 -5.92 1.98
CA LEU A 79 3.51 -5.40 0.73
C LEU A 79 4.59 -4.58 0.04
N ARG A 80 4.79 -4.86 -1.25
CA ARG A 80 5.52 -3.98 -2.17
C ARG A 80 4.54 -3.45 -3.21
N ILE A 81 4.39 -2.13 -3.27
CA ILE A 81 3.62 -1.40 -4.29
C ILE A 81 4.63 -0.74 -5.22
N THR A 82 4.57 -1.08 -6.51
CA THR A 82 5.32 -0.40 -7.56
C THR A 82 4.38 0.58 -8.23
N LEU A 83 4.77 1.85 -8.34
CA LEU A 83 4.04 2.88 -9.06
C LEU A 83 4.95 3.45 -10.14
N SER A 84 4.51 3.44 -11.40
CA SER A 84 5.32 3.95 -12.51
C SER A 84 4.50 4.87 -13.42
N ARG A 85 5.12 5.95 -13.88
CA ARG A 85 4.54 6.84 -14.91
C ARG A 85 4.45 6.17 -16.29
N THR A 86 5.28 5.15 -16.52
CA THR A 86 5.29 4.38 -17.77
C THR A 86 4.97 2.92 -17.49
N GLY A 87 4.32 2.21 -18.43
CA GLY A 87 4.12 0.76 -18.29
C GLY A 87 5.41 -0.06 -18.43
N ARG A 88 6.56 0.59 -18.65
CA ARG A 88 7.83 -0.09 -18.91
C ARG A 88 8.30 -0.81 -17.64
N GLY A 89 8.54 -2.12 -17.77
CA GLY A 89 9.02 -2.96 -16.66
C GLY A 89 7.91 -3.50 -15.75
N ILE A 90 6.64 -3.21 -16.06
CA ILE A 90 5.49 -3.80 -15.39
C ILE A 90 4.78 -4.71 -16.39
N ASP A 91 4.67 -6.00 -16.07
CA ASP A 91 3.90 -6.96 -16.87
C ASP A 91 2.40 -6.73 -16.66
N PRO A 92 1.63 -6.37 -17.70
CA PRO A 92 0.19 -6.13 -17.58
C PRO A 92 -0.60 -7.40 -17.25
N ASN A 93 -0.01 -8.60 -17.41
CA ASN A 93 -0.64 -9.87 -17.06
C ASN A 93 -0.25 -10.35 -15.65
N ALA A 94 0.61 -9.63 -14.94
CA ALA A 94 1.04 -10.03 -13.61
C ALA A 94 -0.12 -9.94 -12.60
N VAL A 95 -0.17 -10.90 -11.68
CA VAL A 95 -1.10 -10.84 -10.55
C VAL A 95 -0.80 -9.59 -9.71
N GLY A 96 -1.84 -8.83 -9.41
CA GLY A 96 -1.71 -7.56 -8.67
C GLY A 96 -1.38 -6.35 -9.53
N PHE A 97 -1.34 -6.50 -10.86
CA PHE A 97 -1.30 -5.37 -11.78
C PHE A 97 -2.60 -4.56 -11.74
N GLN A 98 -2.48 -3.24 -11.84
CA GLN A 98 -3.59 -2.31 -12.01
C GLN A 98 -3.19 -1.19 -13.00
N PRO A 99 -4.01 -0.93 -14.04
CA PRO A 99 -3.73 0.14 -14.99
C PRO A 99 -3.93 1.53 -14.34
N PRO A 100 -3.40 2.60 -14.96
CA PRO A 100 -3.65 3.96 -14.51
C PRO A 100 -5.14 4.27 -14.40
N LEU A 101 -5.51 5.01 -13.36
CA LEU A 101 -6.85 5.57 -13.25
C LEU A 101 -7.07 6.57 -14.40
N PRO A 102 -8.28 6.63 -14.99
CA PRO A 102 -8.65 7.73 -15.86
C PRO A 102 -8.39 9.04 -15.15
N PHE A 103 -7.82 10.03 -15.85
CA PHE A 103 -7.60 11.34 -15.25
C PHE A 103 -8.97 11.97 -14.96
N ASP A 104 -9.33 12.05 -13.69
CA ASP A 104 -10.55 12.73 -13.29
C ASP A 104 -10.34 14.24 -13.50
N MET A 105 -11.00 14.78 -14.52
CA MET A 105 -10.97 16.22 -14.81
C MET A 105 -11.73 17.03 -13.74
N HIS A 106 -12.37 16.39 -12.75
CA HIS A 106 -13.21 17.05 -11.75
C HIS A 106 -12.66 16.93 -10.32
N GLY A 107 -11.59 17.67 -10.06
CA GLY A 107 -11.13 17.97 -8.70
C GLY A 107 -12.04 18.90 -7.89
N THR A 108 -13.24 19.31 -8.36
CA THR A 108 -14.06 20.32 -7.67
C THR A 108 -15.58 20.16 -7.79
N GLU A 109 -16.17 19.00 -8.12
CA GLU A 109 -17.65 18.92 -8.23
C GLU A 109 -18.26 17.60 -7.69
N TYR A 110 -17.89 17.20 -6.46
CA TYR A 110 -18.68 16.22 -5.70
C TYR A 110 -19.06 16.70 -4.28
N TYR A 111 -18.74 17.95 -3.93
CA TYR A 111 -19.12 18.59 -2.67
C TYR A 111 -20.27 19.61 -2.80
N GLY A 112 -21.03 19.57 -3.90
CA GLY A 112 -22.10 20.56 -4.15
C GLY A 112 -23.28 20.10 -5.00
N MET A 113 -23.38 18.83 -5.41
CA MET A 113 -24.61 18.37 -6.05
C MET A 113 -25.68 18.17 -4.98
N PRO A 114 -26.80 18.93 -5.00
CA PRO A 114 -27.95 18.56 -4.19
C PRO A 114 -28.41 17.15 -4.62
N PRO A 115 -28.91 16.33 -3.69
CA PRO A 115 -29.43 15.01 -4.05
C PRO A 115 -30.46 15.17 -5.16
N GLN A 116 -30.27 14.43 -6.26
CA GLN A 116 -31.24 14.40 -7.35
C GLN A 116 -32.60 13.98 -6.76
N PRO A 117 -33.68 14.76 -6.97
CA PRO A 117 -34.99 14.40 -6.45
C PRO A 117 -35.36 13.03 -7.00
N THR A 118 -35.68 12.10 -6.09
CA THR A 118 -36.20 10.79 -6.45
C THR A 118 -37.46 11.00 -7.29
N GLN A 119 -37.40 10.70 -8.59
CA GLN A 119 -38.62 10.66 -9.41
C GLN A 119 -39.49 9.54 -8.86
N TYR A 120 -40.55 9.93 -8.16
CA TYR A 120 -41.58 9.01 -7.68
C TYR A 120 -42.32 8.47 -8.90
N HIS A 121 -42.04 7.23 -9.27
CA HIS A 121 -42.92 6.45 -10.13
C HIS A 121 -44.00 5.84 -9.22
N PRO A 122 -45.26 6.29 -9.28
CA PRO A 122 -46.33 5.57 -8.60
C PRO A 122 -46.41 4.17 -9.20
N SER A 123 -46.29 3.15 -8.37
CA SER A 123 -46.66 1.79 -8.75
C SER A 123 -48.13 1.81 -9.17
N SER A 124 -48.40 1.71 -10.47
CA SER A 124 -49.74 1.40 -10.96
C SER A 124 -50.06 -0.02 -10.54
N ILE A 125 -50.70 -0.18 -9.39
CA ILE A 125 -51.59 -1.30 -9.12
C ILE A 125 -52.87 -0.95 -9.87
N ILE A 126 -53.13 -1.56 -11.03
CA ILE A 126 -54.14 -2.61 -11.30
C ILE A 126 -53.78 -3.25 -12.65
#